data_AF-A0A518HBU6-F1
#
_entry.id   AF-A0A518HBU6-F1
#
_cell.length_a   1.000
_cell.length_b   1.000
_cell.length_c   1.000
_cell.angle_alpha   90.00
_cell.angle_beta   90.00
_cell.angle_gamma   90.00
#
_symmetry.space_group_name_H-M   'P 1'
#
loop_
_entity.id
_entity.type
_entity.pdbx_description
1 polymer ?
#
loop_
_entity_poly.entity_id
_entity_poly.type
_entity_poly.pdbx_seq_one_letter_code
_entity_poly.pdbx_strand_id
1 'polypeptide(L)'
;MTAALGEYLGSDWPGRVRVFRLRRVRKVGGKVEAEVVLGITSLGPERADAAELLRLTRAHRGIENGLHGVRDGTSREDASRIRRGGSAQVMAIPRNVIIFCLGRSGHRNAAAATRHYVCHPEEAIELLSTPR
;
A
#
# COMPACT_ATOMS: atom_id res chain seq x y z
N MET A 1 16.05 -3.38 24.48
CA MET A 1 16.28 -4.69 23.83
C MET A 1 16.20 -4.55 22.30
N THR A 2 17.03 -3.67 21.72
CA THR A 2 17.15 -3.47 20.25
C THR A 2 18.53 -3.91 19.73
N ALA A 3 19.54 -4.06 20.59
CA ALA A 3 20.90 -4.44 20.20
C ALA A 3 20.99 -5.85 19.58
N ALA A 4 20.30 -6.83 20.16
CA ALA A 4 20.41 -8.25 19.75
C ALA A 4 20.01 -8.51 18.27
N LEU A 5 19.03 -7.79 17.72
CA LEU A 5 18.67 -7.94 16.30
C LEU A 5 19.71 -7.30 15.38
N GLY A 6 20.30 -6.17 15.79
CA GLY A 6 21.36 -5.51 15.03
C GLY A 6 22.64 -6.36 14.95
N GLU A 7 22.96 -7.05 16.05
CA GLU A 7 24.06 -8.01 16.16
C GLU A 7 23.78 -9.28 15.34
N TYR A 8 22.57 -9.85 15.45
CA TYR A 8 22.16 -11.03 14.69
C TYR A 8 22.27 -10.85 13.17
N LEU A 9 21.95 -9.66 12.65
CA LEU A 9 22.02 -9.37 11.22
C LEU A 9 23.47 -9.24 10.67
N GLY A 10 24.49 -9.24 11.54
CA GLY A 10 25.85 -9.70 11.20
C GLY A 10 26.55 -8.96 10.05
N SER A 11 27.05 -9.62 9.02
CA SER A 11 27.49 -8.95 7.78
C SER A 11 26.51 -9.21 6.63
N ASP A 12 25.50 -10.04 6.91
CA ASP A 12 24.61 -10.63 5.92
C ASP A 12 23.60 -9.64 5.35
N TRP A 13 23.42 -8.49 6.03
CA TRP A 13 22.58 -7.41 5.57
C TRP A 13 23.38 -6.11 5.33
N PRO A 14 24.00 -5.95 4.14
CA PRO A 14 24.73 -4.74 3.80
C PRO A 14 23.80 -3.52 3.74
N GLY A 15 24.27 -2.38 4.25
CA GLY A 15 23.50 -1.13 4.28
C GLY A 15 22.54 -0.97 5.47
N ARG A 16 22.54 -1.91 6.43
CA ARG A 16 21.82 -1.70 7.70
C ARG A 16 22.52 -0.60 8.51
N VAL A 17 21.76 0.41 8.88
CA VAL A 17 22.24 1.48 9.79
C VAL A 17 21.61 1.31 11.16
N ARG A 18 20.40 0.76 11.22
CA ARG A 18 19.64 0.63 12.47
C ARG A 18 18.52 -0.40 12.45
N VAL A 19 18.10 -0.77 13.65
CA VAL A 19 16.83 -1.45 13.92
C VAL A 19 15.92 -0.57 14.78
N PHE A 20 14.61 -0.72 14.61
CA PHE A 20 13.60 -0.01 15.40
C PHE A 20 12.45 -0.94 15.80
N ARG A 21 11.71 -0.55 16.85
CA ARG A 21 10.53 -1.26 17.35
C ARG A 21 9.30 -0.39 17.18
N LEU A 22 8.29 -0.90 16.50
CA LEU A 22 6.98 -0.29 16.36
C LEU A 22 5.96 -1.09 17.17
N ARG A 23 5.26 -0.42 18.10
CA ARG A 23 4.08 -0.98 18.75
C ARG A 23 2.83 -0.46 18.04
N ARG A 24 1.96 -1.37 17.62
CA ARG A 24 0.66 -1.07 17.03
C ARG A 24 -0.43 -1.49 17.98
N VAL A 25 -1.45 -0.67 18.12
CA VAL A 25 -2.65 -1.00 18.89
C VAL A 25 -3.83 -0.70 17.99
N ARG A 26 -4.69 -1.69 17.79
CA ARG A 26 -5.92 -1.57 16.99
C ARG A 26 -7.11 -1.94 17.85
N LYS A 27 -8.19 -1.17 17.75
CA LYS A 27 -9.47 -1.49 18.39
C LYS A 27 -10.50 -1.84 17.31
N VAL A 28 -11.05 -3.05 17.35
CA VAL A 28 -12.05 -3.54 16.38
C VAL A 28 -13.20 -4.16 17.15
N GLY A 29 -14.42 -3.67 16.94
CA GLY A 29 -15.61 -4.26 17.56
C GLY A 29 -15.50 -4.41 19.08
N GLY A 30 -14.88 -3.44 19.77
CA GLY A 30 -14.64 -3.48 21.22
C GLY A 30 -13.40 -4.25 21.67
N LYS A 31 -12.80 -5.11 20.82
CA LYS A 31 -11.56 -5.83 21.13
C LYS A 31 -10.34 -4.96 20.89
N VAL A 32 -9.34 -5.05 21.78
CA VAL A 32 -8.05 -4.38 21.64
C VAL A 32 -7.00 -5.41 21.28
N GLU A 33 -6.33 -5.20 20.14
CA GLU A 33 -5.23 -6.01 19.67
C GLU A 33 -3.95 -5.17 19.72
N ALA A 34 -2.87 -5.74 20.24
CA ALA A 34 -1.56 -5.11 20.32
C ALA A 34 -0.52 -6.00 19.64
N GLU A 35 0.25 -5.39 18.73
CA GLU A 35 1.31 -6.05 17.98
C GLU A 35 2.62 -5.28 18.19
N VAL A 36 3.73 -6.00 18.30
CA VAL A 36 5.08 -5.43 18.26
C VAL A 36 5.77 -5.91 17.00
N VAL A 37 6.23 -4.97 16.18
CA VAL A 37 6.96 -5.22 14.94
C VAL A 37 8.37 -4.66 15.07
N LEU A 38 9.35 -5.43 14.61
CA LEU A 38 10.74 -4.98 14.48
C LEU A 38 10.99 -4.62 13.02
N GLY A 39 11.68 -3.51 12.80
CA GLY A 39 12.04 -3.02 11.46
C GLY A 39 13.53 -2.71 11.37
N ILE A 40 14.04 -2.74 10.14
CA ILE A 40 15.41 -2.41 9.79
C ILE A 40 15.36 -1.16 8.91
N THR A 41 16.33 -0.26 9.05
CA THR A 41 16.44 0.93 8.20
C THR A 41 17.89 1.28 7.90
N SER A 42 18.11 1.83 6.71
CA SER A 42 19.35 2.47 6.30
C SER A 42 19.42 3.95 6.71
N LEU A 43 18.39 4.50 7.35
CA LEU A 43 18.38 5.90 7.80
C LEU A 43 19.16 6.07 9.11
N GLY A 44 20.00 7.12 9.14
CA GLY A 44 20.79 7.66 10.27
C GLY A 44 19.97 8.41 11.34
N PRO A 45 20.41 8.59 12.64
CA PRO A 45 19.58 9.30 13.62
C PRO A 45 19.31 10.73 13.22
N GLU A 46 20.26 11.31 12.49
CA GLU A 46 20.21 12.63 11.93
C GLU A 46 19.18 12.77 10.80
N ARG A 47 18.76 11.66 10.17
CA ARG A 47 17.82 11.66 9.05
C ARG A 47 16.41 11.24 9.42
N ALA A 48 16.27 10.35 10.41
CA ALA A 48 14.97 9.91 10.88
C ALA A 48 15.04 9.52 12.35
N ASP A 49 14.42 10.35 13.19
CA ASP A 49 14.15 10.02 14.58
C ASP A 49 12.95 9.06 14.69
N ALA A 50 12.53 8.75 15.93
CA ALA A 50 11.40 7.84 16.16
C ALA A 50 10.07 8.36 15.59
N ALA A 51 9.84 9.68 15.62
CA ALA A 51 8.61 10.29 15.10
C ALA A 51 8.59 10.21 13.57
N GLU A 52 9.72 10.48 12.93
CA GLU A 52 9.85 10.40 11.48
C GLU A 52 9.76 8.96 10.97
N LEU A 53 10.37 8.00 11.66
CA LEU A 53 10.19 6.58 11.35
C LEU A 53 8.73 6.13 11.47
N LEU A 54 8.00 6.64 12.47
CA LEU A 54 6.56 6.39 12.60
C LEU A 54 5.78 7.00 11.44
N ARG A 55 6.10 8.24 11.05
CA ARG A 55 5.46 8.92 9.91
C ARG A 55 5.67 8.16 8.61
N LEU A 56 6.91 7.78 8.30
CA LEU A 56 7.28 6.99 7.13
C LEU A 56 6.57 5.63 7.13
N THR A 57 6.55 4.94 8.27
CA THR A 57 5.87 3.65 8.38
C THR A 57 4.36 3.77 8.13
N ARG A 58 3.73 4.83 8.64
CA ARG A 58 2.30 5.10 8.38
C ARG A 58 2.05 5.43 6.92
N ALA A 59 2.89 6.26 6.30
CA ALA A 59 2.78 6.61 4.88
C ALA A 59 2.89 5.35 4.00
N HIS A 60 3.86 4.49 4.28
CA HIS A 60 4.02 3.22 3.57
C HIS A 60 2.79 2.31 3.72
N ARG A 61 2.25 2.16 4.94
CA ARG A 61 0.99 1.42 5.17
C ARG A 61 -0.20 2.05 4.46
N GLY A 62 -0.22 3.37 4.28
CA GLY A 62 -1.26 4.06 3.51
C GLY A 62 -1.25 3.64 2.04
N ILE A 63 -0.08 3.41 1.45
CA ILE A 63 0.06 2.92 0.07
C ILE A 63 -0.47 1.48 -0.02
N GLU A 64 -0.09 0.62 0.92
CA GLU A 64 -0.53 -0.78 0.98
C GLU A 64 -2.07 -0.89 1.15
N ASN A 65 -2.63 -0.21 2.15
CA ASN A 65 -4.07 -0.28 2.41
C ASN A 65 -4.92 0.45 1.36
N GLY A 66 -4.39 1.54 0.80
CA GLY A 66 -5.10 2.38 -0.17
C GLY A 66 -4.97 1.86 -1.60
N LEU A 67 -3.76 1.87 -2.14
CA LEU A 67 -3.50 1.53 -3.54
C LEU A 67 -3.55 0.02 -3.76
N HIS A 68 -2.78 -0.77 -2.98
CA HIS A 68 -2.69 -2.21 -3.20
C HIS A 68 -4.01 -2.90 -2.87
N GLY A 69 -4.64 -2.60 -1.73
CA GLY A 69 -5.95 -3.17 -1.40
C GLY A 69 -7.04 -2.93 -2.48
N VAL A 70 -7.06 -1.76 -3.12
CA VAL A 70 -7.96 -1.50 -4.25
C VAL A 70 -7.57 -2.33 -5.47
N ARG A 71 -6.28 -2.42 -5.80
CA ARG A 71 -5.81 -3.17 -6.97
C ARG A 71 -6.07 -4.67 -6.84
N ASP A 72 -5.71 -5.24 -5.70
CA ASP A 72 -5.77 -6.67 -5.43
C ASP A 72 -7.23 -7.13 -5.30
N GLY A 73 -8.03 -6.40 -4.50
CA GLY A 73 -9.42 -6.74 -4.21
C GLY A 73 -10.43 -6.17 -5.21
N THR A 74 -10.50 -4.84 -5.34
CA THR A 74 -11.55 -4.18 -6.16
C THR A 74 -11.32 -4.40 -7.65
N SER A 75 -10.07 -4.25 -8.11
CA SER A 75 -9.68 -4.53 -9.50
C SER A 75 -9.37 -6.02 -9.75
N ARG A 76 -9.53 -6.86 -8.73
CA ARG A 76 -9.44 -8.34 -8.79
C ARG A 76 -8.12 -8.83 -9.37
N GLU A 77 -7.00 -8.15 -9.08
CA GLU A 77 -5.69 -8.59 -9.55
C GLU A 77 -5.34 -9.97 -9.00
N ASP A 78 -5.53 -10.20 -7.69
CA ASP A 78 -5.26 -11.49 -7.04
C ASP A 78 -6.09 -12.65 -7.62
N ALA A 79 -7.31 -12.35 -8.06
CA ALA A 79 -8.19 -13.33 -8.66
C ALA A 79 -7.92 -13.55 -10.17
N SER A 80 -7.04 -12.76 -10.77
CA SER A 80 -6.75 -12.82 -12.20
C SER A 80 -5.94 -14.08 -12.55
N ARG A 81 -6.37 -14.81 -13.58
CA ARG A 81 -5.67 -16.02 -14.07
C ARG A 81 -4.67 -15.72 -15.19
N ILE A 82 -4.47 -14.45 -15.54
CA ILE A 82 -3.57 -13.99 -16.59
C ILE A 82 -2.12 -14.09 -16.08
N ARG A 83 -1.34 -15.03 -16.63
CA ARG A 83 0.00 -15.38 -16.09
C ARG A 83 1.06 -15.77 -17.13
N ARG A 84 0.78 -15.62 -18.43
CA ARG A 84 1.74 -15.98 -19.50
C ARG A 84 2.64 -14.79 -19.83
N GLY A 85 3.96 -14.99 -19.86
CA GLY A 85 4.93 -13.93 -20.18
C GLY A 85 4.74 -12.66 -19.33
N GLY A 86 4.94 -11.49 -19.91
CA GLY A 86 4.76 -10.19 -19.25
C GLY A 86 3.30 -9.75 -19.03
N SER A 87 2.32 -10.64 -19.19
CA SER A 87 0.90 -10.27 -19.19
C SER A 87 0.41 -9.67 -17.85
N ALA A 88 0.95 -10.12 -16.72
CA ALA A 88 0.64 -9.50 -15.42
C ALA A 88 1.03 -8.02 -15.39
N GLN A 89 2.24 -7.70 -15.86
CA GLN A 89 2.73 -6.33 -15.95
C GLN A 89 1.93 -5.49 -16.95
N VAL A 90 1.58 -6.07 -18.11
CA VAL A 90 0.72 -5.40 -19.10
C VAL A 90 -0.64 -5.05 -18.49
N MET A 91 -1.23 -5.95 -17.70
CA MET A 91 -2.52 -5.71 -17.04
C MET A 91 -2.44 -4.76 -15.85
N ALA A 92 -1.27 -4.61 -15.21
CA ALA A 92 -1.07 -3.65 -14.14
C ALA A 92 -1.20 -2.19 -14.63
N ILE A 93 -0.79 -1.91 -15.87
CA ILE A 93 -0.85 -0.57 -16.49
C ILE A 93 -2.29 -0.03 -16.53
N PRO A 94 -3.26 -0.66 -17.23
CA PRO A 94 -4.63 -0.15 -17.30
C PRO A 94 -5.32 -0.13 -15.94
N ARG A 95 -5.02 -1.09 -15.04
CA ARG A 95 -5.54 -1.07 -13.66
C ARG A 95 -5.11 0.18 -12.91
N ASN A 96 -3.86 0.62 -13.06
CA ASN A 96 -3.37 1.84 -12.42
C ASN A 96 -4.05 3.09 -12.95
N VAL A 97 -4.22 3.18 -14.27
CA VAL A 97 -4.93 4.29 -14.89
C VAL A 97 -6.37 4.35 -14.38
N ILE A 98 -7.06 3.22 -14.37
CA ILE A 98 -8.43 3.13 -13.85
C ILE A 98 -8.48 3.54 -12.38
N ILE A 99 -7.61 3.00 -11.52
CA ILE A 99 -7.59 3.36 -10.09
C ILE A 99 -7.36 4.85 -9.90
N PHE A 100 -6.46 5.46 -10.67
CA PHE A 100 -6.22 6.90 -10.66
C PHE A 100 -7.49 7.69 -11.02
N CYS A 101 -8.16 7.33 -12.13
CA CYS A 101 -9.41 7.96 -12.56
C CYS A 101 -10.51 7.81 -11.51
N LEU A 102 -10.71 6.60 -10.97
CA LEU A 102 -11.72 6.35 -9.93
C LEU A 102 -11.42 7.16 -8.67
N GLY A 103 -10.15 7.35 -8.30
CA GLY A 103 -9.75 8.20 -7.17
C GLY A 103 -10.13 9.68 -7.32
N ARG A 104 -10.38 10.14 -8.55
CA ARG A 104 -10.72 11.54 -8.89
C ARG A 104 -12.18 11.74 -9.30
N SER A 105 -12.96 10.66 -9.36
CA SER A 105 -14.36 10.66 -9.77
C SER A 105 -15.35 11.24 -8.74
N GLY A 106 -14.90 11.61 -7.54
CA GLY A 106 -15.76 12.16 -6.48
C GLY A 106 -16.60 11.11 -5.72
N HIS A 107 -16.52 9.83 -6.09
CA HIS A 107 -17.17 8.76 -5.34
C HIS A 107 -16.48 8.46 -4.01
N ARG A 108 -17.23 7.94 -3.04
CA ARG A 108 -16.75 7.65 -1.68
C ARG A 108 -15.57 6.67 -1.62
N ASN A 109 -15.47 5.74 -2.57
CA ASN A 109 -14.38 4.77 -2.69
C ASN A 109 -14.39 4.10 -4.06
N ALA A 110 -13.29 3.44 -4.41
CA ALA A 110 -13.12 2.76 -5.70
C ALA A 110 -14.23 1.73 -5.97
N ALA A 111 -14.65 0.94 -4.98
CA ALA A 111 -15.70 -0.05 -5.18
C ALA A 111 -17.07 0.58 -5.53
N ALA A 112 -17.39 1.74 -4.95
CA ALA A 112 -18.60 2.49 -5.31
C ALA A 112 -18.49 3.06 -6.72
N ALA A 113 -17.33 3.65 -7.07
CA ALA A 113 -17.06 4.14 -8.41
C ALA A 113 -17.15 3.02 -9.47
N THR A 114 -16.54 1.86 -9.22
CA THR A 114 -16.61 0.69 -10.10
C THR A 114 -18.06 0.26 -10.34
N ARG A 115 -18.88 0.16 -9.29
CA ARG A 115 -20.29 -0.20 -9.44
C ARG A 115 -21.08 0.84 -10.25
N HIS A 116 -20.78 2.12 -10.07
CA HIS A 116 -21.40 3.20 -10.85
C HIS A 116 -21.06 3.07 -12.34
N TYR A 117 -19.77 3.05 -12.69
CA TYR A 117 -19.32 3.05 -14.08
C TYR A 117 -19.60 1.75 -14.85
N VAL A 118 -19.80 0.61 -14.15
CA VAL A 118 -20.28 -0.63 -14.78
C VAL A 118 -21.70 -0.46 -15.33
N CYS A 119 -22.52 0.41 -14.73
CA CYS A 119 -23.88 0.69 -15.16
C CYS A 119 -24.00 1.92 -16.09
N HIS A 120 -22.93 2.71 -16.23
CA HIS A 120 -22.90 3.97 -17.00
C HIS A 120 -21.65 4.02 -17.89
N PRO A 121 -21.59 3.20 -18.96
CA PRO A 121 -20.41 3.06 -19.80
C PRO A 121 -20.02 4.36 -20.53
N GLU A 122 -21.00 5.20 -20.87
CA GLU A 122 -20.78 6.53 -21.46
C GLU A 122 -20.02 7.46 -20.51
N GLU A 123 -20.41 7.50 -19.23
CA GLU A 123 -19.70 8.28 -18.21
C GLU A 123 -18.30 7.71 -17.94
N ALA A 124 -18.13 6.38 -18.07
CA ALA A 124 -16.84 5.72 -17.91
C ALA A 124 -15.87 6.12 -19.04
N ILE A 125 -16.36 6.20 -20.28
CA ILE A 125 -15.59 6.68 -21.43
C ILE A 125 -15.23 8.16 -21.25
N GLU A 126 -16.17 8.99 -20.80
CA GLU A 126 -15.92 10.41 -20.54
C GLU A 126 -14.82 10.60 -19.47
N LEU A 127 -14.88 9.82 -18.39
CA LEU A 127 -13.88 9.82 -17.33
C LEU A 127 -12.47 9.48 -17.86
N LEU A 128 -12.36 8.53 -18.78
CA LEU A 128 -11.08 8.14 -19.39
C LEU A 128 -10.58 9.19 -20.40
N SER A 129 -11.50 9.86 -21.09
CA SER A 129 -11.20 10.80 -22.18
C SER A 129 -10.91 12.22 -21.68
N THR A 130 -11.33 12.55 -20.46
CA THR A 130 -11.20 13.89 -19.88
C THR A 130 -10.41 13.80 -18.58
N PRO A 131 -9.06 13.80 -18.63
CA PRO A 131 -8.26 13.77 -17.41
C PRO A 131 -8.48 15.07 -16.63
N ARG A 132 -9.27 14.98 -15.55
CA ARG A 132 -9.42 16.05 -14.55
C ARG A 132 -8.24 16.07 -13.60
#